data_AF-A0A373CGI2-F1
#
_entry.id   AF-A0A373CGI2-F1
#
_cell.length_a   1.000
_cell.length_b   1.000
_cell.length_c   1.000
_cell.angle_alpha   90.00
_cell.angle_beta   90.00
_cell.angle_gamma   90.00
#
_symmetry.space_group_name_H-M   'P 1'
#
loop_
_entity.id
_entity.type
_entity.pdbx_description
1 polymer ?
#
loop_
_entity_poly.entity_id
_entity_poly.type
_entity_poly.pdbx_seq_one_letter_code
_entity_poly.pdbx_strand_id
1 'polypeptide(L)'
;MISSSRQLKDKVRNISDGNSNKATTLIRNFMMERFLERVSISSYRDNFILKGGMLVASIVGVDMRATMDIDTTVKALPLNEADVQRIIEEICNIPLDDNVSFQIKSTRTIMEEFDYPGIRVMLEATLDRMRQPIKIDISTDDVITPKAVEYDYKLMFEDRTISVLTYNKETLLAEKMQTIINRGIANTRLRDFYDVYSIMNFYGEQIEKQVLYDAFSATCEKRKTIFSKDDIKDTLHLVSDDLHMAELWGQFQKSNFYVGDLEWKSVIDYVENTMKKYLM
;
A
#
# COMPACT_ATOMS: atom_id res chain seq x y z
N MET A 1 17.78 11.22 -14.29
CA MET A 1 17.07 9.97 -14.61
C MET A 1 18.05 8.80 -14.50
N ILE A 2 17.66 7.71 -13.82
CA ILE A 2 18.45 6.48 -13.76
C ILE A 2 18.13 5.65 -15.01
N SER A 3 19.13 5.30 -15.80
CA SER A 3 18.93 4.57 -17.06
C SER A 3 19.79 3.32 -17.20
N SER A 4 20.50 2.91 -16.14
CA SER A 4 21.28 1.68 -16.11
C SER A 4 21.21 0.98 -14.76
N SER A 5 21.32 -0.35 -14.80
CA SER A 5 21.35 -1.21 -13.61
C SER A 5 22.53 -0.90 -12.69
N ARG A 6 23.65 -0.41 -13.25
CA ARG A 6 24.82 0.02 -12.47
C ARG A 6 24.51 1.28 -11.64
N GLN A 7 23.96 2.32 -12.27
CA GLN A 7 23.58 3.55 -11.56
C GLN A 7 22.55 3.27 -10.46
N LEU A 8 21.57 2.41 -10.74
CA LEU A 8 20.58 1.98 -9.75
C LEU A 8 21.26 1.29 -8.56
N LYS A 9 22.13 0.31 -8.81
CA LYS A 9 22.87 -0.41 -7.76
C LYS A 9 23.74 0.52 -6.93
N ASP A 10 24.42 1.47 -7.55
CA ASP A 10 25.27 2.43 -6.83
C ASP A 10 24.45 3.31 -5.88
N LYS A 11 23.30 3.83 -6.33
CA LYS A 11 22.36 4.59 -5.48
C LYS A 11 21.76 3.73 -4.37
N VAL A 12 21.30 2.52 -4.70
CA VAL A 12 20.73 1.58 -3.72
C VAL A 12 21.76 1.22 -2.65
N ARG A 13 23.01 0.94 -3.04
CA ARG A 13 24.08 0.61 -2.08
C ARG A 13 24.27 1.72 -1.05
N ASN A 14 24.23 2.98 -1.49
CA ASN A 14 24.41 4.15 -0.62
C ASN A 14 23.27 4.35 0.39
N ILE A 15 22.06 3.87 0.11
CA ILE A 15 20.88 4.01 1.02
C ILE A 15 20.64 2.73 1.83
N SER A 16 21.06 1.58 1.30
CA SER A 16 20.80 0.28 1.92
C SER A 16 21.69 -0.01 3.13
N ASP A 17 22.78 0.72 3.34
CA ASP A 17 23.75 0.54 4.43
C ASP A 17 24.21 -0.92 4.62
N GLY A 18 24.33 -1.66 3.51
CA GLY A 18 24.73 -3.06 3.51
C GLY A 18 23.61 -4.07 3.83
N ASN A 19 22.38 -3.61 4.09
CA ASN A 19 21.22 -4.48 4.30
C ASN A 19 20.65 -4.98 2.97
N SER A 20 20.84 -6.26 2.67
CA SER A 20 20.37 -6.90 1.43
C SER A 20 18.85 -6.88 1.23
N ASN A 21 18.07 -6.99 2.32
CA ASN A 21 16.60 -6.93 2.24
C ASN A 21 16.13 -5.53 1.89
N LYS A 22 16.77 -4.52 2.49
CA LYS A 22 16.54 -3.10 2.16
C LYS A 22 16.92 -2.84 0.70
N ALA A 23 18.09 -3.27 0.25
CA ALA A 23 18.53 -3.11 -1.13
C ALA A 23 17.55 -3.72 -2.15
N THR A 24 17.08 -4.94 -1.91
CA THR A 24 16.10 -5.62 -2.77
C THR A 24 14.77 -4.87 -2.81
N THR A 25 14.33 -4.33 -1.66
CA THR A 25 13.12 -3.51 -1.57
C THR A 25 13.24 -2.22 -2.38
N LEU A 26 14.37 -1.50 -2.26
CA LEU A 26 14.61 -0.26 -2.98
C LEU A 26 14.65 -0.48 -4.51
N ILE A 27 15.29 -1.55 -4.97
CA ILE A 27 15.29 -1.93 -6.39
C ILE A 27 13.86 -2.21 -6.89
N ARG A 28 13.08 -2.99 -6.13
CA ARG A 28 11.69 -3.27 -6.51
C ARG A 28 10.86 -2.00 -6.56
N ASN A 29 10.97 -1.13 -5.56
CA ASN A 29 10.24 0.13 -5.50
C ASN A 29 10.58 1.03 -6.68
N PHE A 30 11.85 1.15 -7.05
CA PHE A 30 12.24 1.87 -8.26
C PHE A 30 11.55 1.32 -9.52
N MET A 31 11.51 0.01 -9.71
CA MET A 31 10.86 -0.58 -10.89
C MET A 31 9.34 -0.35 -10.88
N MET A 32 8.72 -0.37 -9.70
CA MET A 32 7.30 -0.06 -9.57
C MET A 32 7.01 1.44 -9.78
N GLU A 33 7.90 2.34 -9.38
CA GLU A 33 7.82 3.77 -9.69
C GLU A 33 7.88 4.03 -11.19
N ARG A 34 8.69 3.28 -11.94
CA ARG A 34 8.72 3.36 -13.42
C ARG A 34 7.42 2.91 -14.08
N PHE A 35 6.72 1.96 -13.46
CA PHE A 35 5.39 1.58 -13.90
C PHE A 35 4.36 2.68 -13.56
N LEU A 36 4.38 3.21 -12.32
CA LEU A 36 3.49 4.31 -11.92
C LEU A 36 3.67 5.58 -12.76
N GLU A 37 4.91 5.89 -13.15
CA GLU A 37 5.16 7.03 -14.03
C GLU A 37 4.48 6.84 -15.39
N ARG A 38 4.54 5.63 -15.97
CA ARG A 38 3.79 5.30 -17.19
C ARG A 38 2.28 5.44 -16.98
N VAL A 39 1.76 5.00 -15.84
CA VAL A 39 0.34 5.22 -15.47
C VAL A 39 0.01 6.72 -15.47
N SER A 40 0.84 7.54 -14.83
CA SER A 40 0.59 8.99 -14.64
C SER A 40 0.48 9.79 -15.95
N ILE A 41 1.12 9.31 -17.02
CA ILE A 41 1.07 9.95 -18.34
C ILE A 41 0.23 9.17 -19.36
N SER A 42 -0.38 8.06 -18.94
CA SER A 42 -1.25 7.25 -19.80
C SER A 42 -2.64 7.88 -19.95
N SER A 43 -3.40 7.41 -20.95
CA SER A 43 -4.84 7.68 -21.06
C SER A 43 -5.66 7.11 -19.89
N TYR A 44 -5.05 6.27 -19.04
CA TYR A 44 -5.69 5.61 -17.90
C TYR A 44 -5.42 6.30 -16.56
N ARG A 45 -4.69 7.42 -16.56
CA ARG A 45 -4.29 8.13 -15.33
C ARG A 45 -5.45 8.45 -14.38
N ASP A 46 -6.63 8.74 -14.95
CA ASP A 46 -7.83 9.12 -14.20
C ASP A 46 -8.69 7.91 -13.80
N ASN A 47 -8.29 6.71 -14.26
CA ASN A 47 -8.95 5.45 -13.96
C ASN A 47 -8.23 4.69 -12.84
N PHE A 48 -6.90 4.76 -12.78
CA PHE A 48 -6.08 4.05 -11.80
C PHE A 48 -5.94 4.84 -10.51
N ILE A 49 -6.44 4.28 -9.41
CA ILE A 49 -6.37 4.89 -8.08
C ILE A 49 -5.49 4.01 -7.19
N LEU A 50 -4.28 4.49 -6.91
CA LEU A 50 -3.30 3.82 -6.06
C LEU A 50 -3.80 3.74 -4.61
N LYS A 51 -3.64 2.57 -4.00
CA LYS A 51 -3.99 2.30 -2.61
C LYS A 51 -2.92 1.49 -1.92
N GLY A 52 -3.23 1.04 -0.71
CA GLY A 52 -2.45 0.06 0.01
C GLY A 52 -1.02 0.50 0.30
N GLY A 53 -0.10 -0.45 0.23
CA GLY A 53 1.21 -0.29 0.80
C GLY A 53 2.09 0.79 0.16
N MET A 54 2.06 0.85 -1.15
CA MET A 54 2.90 1.77 -1.91
C MET A 54 2.53 3.23 -1.62
N LEU A 55 1.22 3.50 -1.46
CA LEU A 55 0.74 4.80 -0.99
C LEU A 55 1.26 5.12 0.42
N VAL A 56 1.15 4.17 1.37
CA VAL A 56 1.72 4.36 2.73
C VAL A 56 3.20 4.72 2.65
N ALA A 57 3.99 3.96 1.87
CA ALA A 57 5.42 4.18 1.72
C ALA A 57 5.77 5.55 1.12
N SER A 58 4.95 6.03 0.18
CA SER A 58 5.13 7.36 -0.37
C SER A 58 4.82 8.48 0.63
N ILE A 59 3.91 8.23 1.57
CA ILE A 59 3.47 9.18 2.60
C ILE A 59 4.49 9.25 3.75
N VAL A 60 4.90 8.10 4.29
CA VAL A 60 5.80 8.05 5.48
C VAL A 60 7.28 7.97 5.13
N GLY A 61 7.61 7.74 3.85
CA GLY A 61 8.97 7.53 3.36
C GLY A 61 9.31 6.06 3.16
N VAL A 62 10.08 5.79 2.10
CA VAL A 62 10.34 4.42 1.64
C VAL A 62 11.29 3.64 2.56
N ASP A 63 12.13 4.35 3.32
CA ASP A 63 12.95 3.77 4.38
C ASP A 63 12.12 3.33 5.61
N MET A 64 10.93 3.92 5.77
CA MET A 64 9.99 3.65 6.87
C MET A 64 8.92 2.63 6.48
N ARG A 65 8.82 2.22 5.20
CA ARG A 65 7.83 1.24 4.77
C ARG A 65 8.27 0.52 3.49
N ALA A 66 8.46 -0.79 3.57
CA ALA A 66 8.69 -1.66 2.41
C ALA A 66 7.37 -2.12 1.74
N THR A 67 7.26 -2.01 0.40
CA THR A 67 6.17 -2.59 -0.40
C THR A 67 6.66 -3.68 -1.33
N MET A 68 5.81 -4.65 -1.61
CA MET A 68 6.14 -5.76 -2.52
C MET A 68 5.36 -5.67 -3.83
N ASP A 69 4.38 -4.77 -3.86
CA ASP A 69 3.26 -4.77 -4.78
C ASP A 69 2.68 -3.38 -4.97
N ILE A 70 2.01 -3.24 -6.11
CA ILE A 70 1.17 -2.11 -6.47
C ILE A 70 -0.27 -2.56 -6.27
N ASP A 71 -0.94 -1.98 -5.27
CA ASP A 71 -2.38 -2.17 -5.07
C ASP A 71 -3.10 -0.98 -5.70
N THR A 72 -4.04 -1.24 -6.60
CA THR A 72 -4.84 -0.21 -7.25
C THR A 72 -6.29 -0.63 -7.31
N THR A 73 -7.17 0.36 -7.27
CA THR A 73 -8.55 0.19 -7.72
C THR A 73 -8.73 0.91 -9.04
N VAL A 74 -9.57 0.39 -9.92
CA VAL A 74 -9.89 1.03 -11.19
C VAL A 74 -11.32 1.52 -11.21
N LYS A 75 -11.51 2.72 -11.77
CA LYS A 75 -12.84 3.29 -12.00
C LYS A 75 -13.16 3.29 -13.48
N ALA A 76 -14.39 2.90 -13.82
CA ALA A 76 -14.93 2.95 -15.18
C ALA A 76 -14.07 2.18 -16.21
N LEU A 77 -13.44 1.08 -15.77
CA LEU A 77 -12.72 0.14 -16.62
C LEU A 77 -13.30 -1.27 -16.46
N PRO A 78 -13.30 -2.09 -17.52
CA PRO A 78 -13.69 -3.48 -17.43
C PRO A 78 -12.69 -4.27 -16.57
N LEU A 79 -13.19 -5.04 -15.60
CA LEU A 79 -12.39 -5.91 -14.75
C LEU A 79 -12.48 -7.37 -15.23
N ASN A 80 -11.96 -7.63 -16.43
CA ASN A 80 -11.70 -9.00 -16.90
C ASN A 80 -10.23 -9.13 -17.34
N GLU A 81 -9.72 -10.36 -17.34
CA GLU A 81 -8.30 -10.62 -17.55
C GLU A 81 -7.80 -10.11 -18.90
N ALA A 82 -8.59 -10.24 -19.97
CA ALA A 82 -8.19 -9.83 -21.31
C ALA A 82 -8.06 -8.30 -21.42
N ASP A 83 -9.05 -7.56 -20.91
CA ASP A 83 -8.99 -6.09 -20.91
C ASP A 83 -7.89 -5.55 -19.99
N VAL A 84 -7.76 -6.10 -18.78
CA VAL A 84 -6.69 -5.70 -17.86
C VAL A 84 -5.32 -5.97 -18.48
N GLN A 85 -5.13 -7.15 -19.11
CA GLN A 85 -3.88 -7.45 -19.79
C GLN A 85 -3.57 -6.41 -20.87
N ARG A 86 -4.54 -6.10 -21.74
CA ARG A 86 -4.38 -5.09 -22.80
C ARG A 86 -4.03 -3.71 -22.22
N ILE A 87 -4.75 -3.25 -21.20
CA ILE A 87 -4.50 -1.95 -20.55
C ILE A 87 -3.09 -1.90 -19.97
N ILE A 88 -2.66 -2.96 -19.27
CA ILE A 88 -1.32 -3.03 -18.68
C ILE A 88 -0.25 -3.09 -19.77
N GLU A 89 -0.46 -3.81 -20.87
CA GLU A 89 0.45 -3.81 -22.03
C GLU A 89 0.59 -2.41 -22.63
N GLU A 90 -0.53 -1.69 -22.83
CA GLU A 90 -0.52 -0.32 -23.34
C GLU A 90 0.27 0.61 -22.41
N ILE A 91 0.05 0.54 -21.09
CA ILE A 91 0.81 1.31 -20.09
C ILE A 91 2.30 0.95 -20.16
N CYS A 92 2.64 -0.34 -20.18
CA CYS A 92 4.03 -0.81 -20.21
C CYS A 92 4.80 -0.32 -21.45
N ASN A 93 4.11 -0.16 -22.58
CA ASN A 93 4.70 0.27 -23.85
C ASN A 93 4.89 1.79 -23.98
N ILE A 94 4.46 2.58 -22.99
CA ILE A 94 4.70 4.02 -22.98
C ILE A 94 6.22 4.28 -22.85
N PRO A 95 6.82 5.04 -23.80
CA PRO A 95 8.24 5.35 -23.75
C PRO A 95 8.54 6.39 -22.67
N LEU A 96 9.52 6.10 -21.81
CA LEU A 96 10.04 7.01 -20.78
C LEU A 96 11.56 7.28 -20.89
N ASP A 97 12.23 6.72 -21.90
CA ASP A 97 13.69 6.78 -22.07
C ASP A 97 14.50 6.37 -20.82
N ASP A 98 13.91 5.50 -19.99
CA ASP A 98 14.46 5.01 -18.71
C ASP A 98 15.17 3.66 -18.83
N ASN A 99 15.20 3.07 -20.04
CA ASN A 99 15.69 1.72 -20.34
C ASN A 99 15.01 0.59 -19.54
N VAL A 100 13.84 0.85 -18.96
CA VAL A 100 13.04 -0.17 -18.29
C VAL A 100 12.01 -0.72 -19.26
N SER A 101 12.01 -2.04 -19.43
CA SER A 101 10.96 -2.76 -20.15
C SER A 101 10.18 -3.65 -19.21
N PHE A 102 8.90 -3.87 -19.53
CA PHE A 102 8.02 -4.75 -18.75
C PHE A 102 7.50 -5.86 -19.64
N GLN A 103 7.38 -7.05 -19.07
CA GLN A 103 6.72 -8.18 -19.72
C GLN A 103 5.68 -8.78 -18.77
N ILE A 104 4.44 -8.94 -19.24
CA ILE A 104 3.42 -9.69 -18.53
C ILE A 104 3.80 -11.17 -18.52
N LYS A 105 3.88 -11.76 -17.34
CA LYS A 105 4.15 -13.20 -17.14
C LYS A 105 2.88 -14.00 -16.90
N SER A 106 1.91 -13.42 -16.20
CA SER A 106 0.60 -14.02 -15.99
C SER A 106 -0.41 -12.98 -15.56
N THR A 107 -1.65 -13.17 -16.00
CA THR A 107 -2.82 -12.48 -15.49
C THR A 107 -3.76 -13.53 -14.91
N ARG A 108 -4.35 -13.28 -13.75
CA ARG A 108 -5.35 -14.18 -13.18
C ARG A 108 -6.34 -13.44 -12.30
N THR A 109 -7.57 -13.93 -12.30
CA THR A 109 -8.58 -13.52 -11.32
C THR A 109 -8.17 -14.00 -9.92
N ILE A 110 -8.34 -13.13 -8.93
CA ILE A 110 -8.14 -13.41 -7.51
C ILE A 110 -9.41 -13.03 -6.74
N MET A 111 -9.60 -13.66 -5.59
CA MET A 111 -10.62 -13.23 -4.63
C MET A 111 -9.96 -12.41 -3.54
N GLU A 112 -10.45 -11.20 -3.33
CA GLU A 112 -10.04 -10.38 -2.19
C GLU A 112 -10.64 -10.92 -0.89
N GLU A 113 -10.17 -10.38 0.24
CA GLU A 113 -10.54 -10.84 1.58
C GLU A 113 -12.04 -10.71 1.91
N PHE A 114 -12.75 -9.86 1.19
CA PHE A 114 -14.19 -9.60 1.37
C PHE A 114 -15.02 -10.07 0.17
N ASP A 115 -14.56 -11.14 -0.50
CA ASP A 115 -15.23 -11.80 -1.62
C ASP A 115 -15.49 -10.91 -2.85
N TYR A 116 -14.65 -9.89 -3.04
CA TYR A 116 -14.65 -9.07 -4.25
C TYR A 116 -13.66 -9.64 -5.26
N PRO A 117 -14.07 -9.83 -6.53
CA PRO A 117 -13.16 -10.26 -7.57
C PRO A 117 -12.15 -9.15 -7.87
N GLY A 118 -10.88 -9.51 -7.90
CA GLY A 118 -9.77 -8.67 -8.37
C GLY A 118 -9.01 -9.38 -9.48
N ILE A 119 -8.09 -8.67 -10.12
CA ILE A 119 -7.17 -9.23 -11.10
C ILE A 119 -5.75 -8.99 -10.64
N ARG A 120 -4.97 -10.06 -10.57
CA ARG A 120 -3.54 -10.02 -10.31
C ARG A 120 -2.77 -10.14 -11.61
N VAL A 121 -1.92 -9.15 -11.86
CA VAL A 121 -0.97 -9.16 -12.97
C VAL A 121 0.44 -9.33 -12.41
N MET A 122 1.15 -10.33 -12.90
CA MET A 122 2.57 -10.53 -12.62
C MET A 122 3.37 -10.00 -13.80
N LEU A 123 4.20 -8.98 -13.55
CA LEU A 123 5.13 -8.42 -14.51
C LEU A 123 6.57 -8.86 -14.19
N GLU A 124 7.41 -8.91 -15.21
CA GLU A 124 8.86 -8.86 -15.07
C GLU A 124 9.36 -7.53 -15.61
N ALA A 125 9.88 -6.68 -14.74
CA ALA A 125 10.58 -5.46 -15.13
C ALA A 125 12.05 -5.79 -15.41
N THR A 126 12.59 -5.28 -16.51
CA THR A 126 13.98 -5.48 -16.92
C THR A 126 14.69 -4.15 -17.10
N LEU A 127 15.86 -4.01 -16.47
CA LEU A 127 16.81 -2.92 -16.69
C LEU A 127 18.19 -3.53 -16.95
N ASP A 128 18.73 -3.34 -18.16
CA ASP A 128 19.88 -4.10 -18.68
C ASP A 128 19.67 -5.62 -18.56
N ARG A 129 20.39 -6.27 -17.63
CA ARG A 129 20.28 -7.70 -17.30
C ARG A 129 19.56 -7.96 -15.98
N MET A 130 19.23 -6.90 -15.23
CA MET A 130 18.52 -7.00 -13.96
C MET A 130 17.04 -7.27 -14.25
N ARG A 131 16.51 -8.36 -13.72
CA ARG A 131 15.10 -8.73 -13.81
C ARG A 131 14.47 -8.68 -12.43
N GLN A 132 13.31 -8.03 -12.34
CA GLN A 132 12.60 -7.84 -11.09
C GLN A 132 11.11 -8.19 -11.29
N PRO A 133 10.59 -9.22 -10.60
CA PRO A 133 9.16 -9.47 -10.59
C PRO A 133 8.43 -8.33 -9.88
N ILE A 134 7.32 -7.88 -10.47
CA ILE A 134 6.38 -6.92 -9.92
C ILE A 134 4.99 -7.57 -9.90
N LYS A 135 4.28 -7.38 -8.79
CA LYS A 135 2.89 -7.79 -8.64
C LYS A 135 2.01 -6.56 -8.64
N ILE A 136 0.99 -6.56 -9.48
CA ILE A 136 -0.05 -5.53 -9.51
C ILE A 136 -1.37 -6.21 -9.19
N ASP A 137 -2.01 -5.78 -8.10
CA ASP A 137 -3.33 -6.24 -7.70
C ASP A 137 -4.33 -5.13 -8.02
N ILE A 138 -5.28 -5.45 -8.88
CA ILE A 138 -6.28 -4.53 -9.42
C ILE A 138 -7.66 -4.93 -8.92
N SER A 139 -8.34 -4.00 -8.29
CA SER A 139 -9.69 -4.13 -7.74
C SER A 139 -10.65 -3.15 -8.40
N THR A 140 -11.95 -3.25 -8.11
CA THR A 140 -12.97 -2.32 -8.58
C THR A 140 -13.97 -2.02 -7.47
N ASP A 141 -14.74 -0.94 -7.66
CA ASP A 141 -15.87 -0.56 -6.80
C ASP A 141 -15.51 -0.31 -5.34
N ASP A 142 -14.27 0.07 -5.08
CA ASP A 142 -13.88 0.52 -3.75
C ASP A 142 -14.59 1.82 -3.39
N VAL A 143 -14.96 1.93 -2.12
CA VAL A 143 -15.59 3.13 -1.59
C VAL A 143 -14.51 4.05 -1.04
N ILE A 144 -14.36 5.22 -1.66
CA ILE A 144 -13.36 6.22 -1.27
C ILE A 144 -14.10 7.45 -0.77
N THR A 145 -13.88 7.80 0.49
CA THR A 145 -14.65 8.84 1.18
C THR A 145 -13.75 10.01 1.57
N PRO A 146 -14.04 11.25 1.11
CA PRO A 146 -15.15 11.61 0.23
C PRO A 146 -14.91 11.29 -1.25
N LYS A 147 -13.66 11.19 -1.68
CA LYS A 147 -13.26 10.86 -3.05
C LYS A 147 -11.76 10.56 -3.13
N ALA A 148 -11.34 9.98 -4.26
CA ALA A 148 -9.93 9.91 -4.63
C ALA A 148 -9.34 11.32 -4.78
N VAL A 149 -8.05 11.44 -4.51
CA VAL A 149 -7.29 12.70 -4.56
C VAL A 149 -6.12 12.56 -5.52
N GLU A 150 -5.77 13.65 -6.20
CA GLU A 150 -4.48 13.73 -6.88
C GLU A 150 -3.37 13.84 -5.84
N TYR A 151 -2.33 13.04 -6.03
CA TYR A 151 -1.19 12.98 -5.14
C TYR A 151 0.10 13.15 -5.93
N ASP A 152 0.91 14.10 -5.47
CA ASP A 152 2.26 14.31 -5.98
C ASP A 152 3.21 13.26 -5.39
N TYR A 153 3.29 12.11 -6.05
CA TYR A 153 4.17 11.02 -5.66
C TYR A 153 5.63 11.39 -5.91
N LYS A 154 6.41 11.57 -4.84
CA LYS A 154 7.86 11.84 -4.93
C LYS A 154 8.63 10.57 -5.29
N LEU A 155 9.39 10.63 -6.37
CA LEU A 155 10.24 9.51 -6.81
C LEU A 155 11.45 9.36 -5.89
N MET A 156 11.81 8.13 -5.53
CA MET A 156 12.83 7.85 -4.52
C MET A 156 14.22 8.43 -4.85
N PHE A 157 14.64 8.33 -6.10
CA PHE A 157 16.02 8.65 -6.50
C PHE A 157 16.16 9.91 -7.38
N GLU A 158 15.06 10.62 -7.57
CA GLU A 158 14.96 11.79 -8.44
C GLU A 158 14.30 12.94 -7.68
N ASP A 159 14.77 14.16 -7.90
CA ASP A 159 14.19 15.36 -7.27
C ASP A 159 13.00 15.88 -8.08
N ARG A 160 11.97 15.03 -8.23
CA ARG A 160 10.73 15.35 -8.94
C ARG A 160 9.57 14.47 -8.44
N THR A 161 8.36 14.88 -8.77
CA THR A 161 7.12 14.15 -8.49
C THR A 161 6.44 13.68 -9.77
N ILE A 162 5.55 12.71 -9.65
CA ILE A 162 4.56 12.31 -10.66
C ILE A 162 3.16 12.46 -10.05
N SER A 163 2.18 12.85 -10.85
CA SER A 163 0.80 13.01 -10.40
C SER A 163 0.03 11.70 -10.61
N VAL A 164 -0.45 11.10 -9.52
CA VAL A 164 -1.26 9.87 -9.54
C VAL A 164 -2.53 10.06 -8.73
N LEU A 165 -3.63 9.43 -9.13
CA LEU A 165 -4.81 9.35 -8.27
C LEU A 165 -4.57 8.33 -7.16
N THR A 166 -5.00 8.66 -5.95
CA THR A 166 -4.84 7.79 -4.77
C THR A 166 -6.07 7.82 -3.89
N TYR A 167 -6.13 6.88 -2.95
CA TYR A 167 -6.95 7.08 -1.75
C TYR A 167 -6.50 8.33 -1.00
N ASN A 168 -7.44 9.01 -0.34
CA ASN A 168 -7.06 9.93 0.72
C ASN A 168 -6.60 9.16 1.97
N LYS A 169 -6.01 9.89 2.93
CA LYS A 169 -5.44 9.30 4.14
C LYS A 169 -6.51 8.63 4.99
N GLU A 170 -7.70 9.22 5.04
CA GLU A 170 -8.84 8.75 5.82
C GLU A 170 -9.36 7.41 5.31
N THR A 171 -9.55 7.23 4.00
CA THR A 171 -9.95 5.93 3.42
C THR A 171 -8.86 4.89 3.65
N LEU A 172 -7.59 5.25 3.49
CA LEU A 172 -6.47 4.35 3.74
C LEU A 172 -6.42 3.86 5.20
N LEU A 173 -6.65 4.77 6.15
CA LEU A 173 -6.74 4.43 7.58
C LEU A 173 -7.99 3.60 7.87
N ALA A 174 -9.15 4.00 7.34
CA ALA A 174 -10.42 3.32 7.53
C ALA A 174 -10.35 1.84 7.14
N GLU A 175 -9.78 1.51 5.97
CA GLU A 175 -9.60 0.13 5.53
C GLU A 175 -8.74 -0.70 6.50
N LYS A 176 -7.65 -0.12 7.00
CA LYS A 176 -6.73 -0.78 7.93
C LYS A 176 -7.37 -0.98 9.28
N MET A 177 -8.04 0.06 9.79
CA MET A 177 -8.74 0.01 11.06
C MET A 177 -9.87 -1.03 11.04
N GLN A 178 -10.63 -1.06 9.94
CA GLN A 178 -11.69 -2.05 9.74
C GLN A 178 -11.11 -3.47 9.71
N THR A 179 -10.01 -3.70 8.99
CA THR A 179 -9.34 -5.01 8.96
C THR A 179 -8.85 -5.43 10.35
N ILE A 180 -8.26 -4.50 11.11
CA ILE A 180 -7.78 -4.76 12.48
C ILE A 180 -8.92 -5.25 13.37
N ILE A 181 -10.04 -4.53 13.38
CA ILE A 181 -11.20 -4.86 14.20
C ILE A 181 -11.84 -6.17 13.73
N ASN A 182 -12.06 -6.32 12.42
CA ASN A 182 -12.70 -7.52 11.87
C ASN A 182 -11.94 -8.82 12.17
N ARG A 183 -10.59 -8.76 12.18
CA ARG A 183 -9.76 -9.95 12.42
C ARG A 183 -9.52 -10.23 13.90
N GLY A 184 -9.59 -9.22 14.77
CA GLY A 184 -9.35 -9.36 16.21
C GLY A 184 -8.06 -10.12 16.53
N ILE A 185 -8.14 -11.09 17.44
CA ILE A 185 -6.99 -11.92 17.87
C ILE A 185 -6.49 -12.92 16.81
N ALA A 186 -7.27 -13.16 15.75
CA ALA A 186 -6.85 -14.01 14.62
C ALA A 186 -6.07 -13.22 13.56
N ASN A 187 -5.65 -11.99 13.88
CA ASN A 187 -5.05 -11.08 12.91
C ASN A 187 -3.56 -11.37 12.67
N THR A 188 -3.24 -11.79 11.44
CA THR A 188 -1.85 -11.99 10.99
C THR A 188 -1.30 -10.80 10.20
N ARG A 189 -2.11 -9.76 9.95
CA ARG A 189 -1.73 -8.54 9.22
C ARG A 189 -1.16 -7.48 10.15
N LEU A 190 -0.08 -7.82 10.84
CA LEU A 190 0.55 -6.90 11.80
C LEU A 190 1.04 -5.58 11.18
N ARG A 191 1.30 -5.60 9.88
CA ARG A 191 1.60 -4.39 9.10
C ARG A 191 0.49 -3.33 9.18
N ASP A 192 -0.78 -3.72 9.29
CA ASP A 192 -1.85 -2.72 9.38
C ASP A 192 -1.77 -1.91 10.68
N PHE A 193 -1.35 -2.52 11.80
CA PHE A 193 -1.08 -1.79 13.05
C PHE A 193 0.09 -0.82 12.88
N TYR A 194 1.18 -1.27 12.25
CA TYR A 194 2.33 -0.40 11.95
C TYR A 194 1.95 0.76 11.04
N ASP A 195 1.18 0.50 9.99
CA ASP A 195 0.78 1.51 9.02
C ASP A 195 -0.15 2.56 9.68
N VAL A 196 -1.13 2.13 10.51
CA VAL A 196 -1.98 3.05 11.28
C VAL A 196 -1.14 3.90 12.22
N TYR A 197 -0.25 3.28 13.01
CA TYR A 197 0.66 3.99 13.90
C TYR A 197 1.49 5.04 13.15
N SER A 198 2.12 4.64 12.05
CA SER A 198 3.04 5.49 11.29
C SER A 198 2.31 6.66 10.62
N ILE A 199 1.20 6.39 9.92
CA ILE A 199 0.42 7.45 9.26
C ILE A 199 -0.06 8.48 10.28
N MET A 200 -0.59 8.03 11.41
CA MET A 200 -1.11 8.91 12.45
C MET A 200 -0.01 9.68 13.18
N ASN A 201 1.16 9.07 13.38
CA ASN A 201 2.30 9.75 13.99
C ASN A 201 2.86 10.88 13.11
N PHE A 202 2.87 10.71 11.78
CA PHE A 202 3.37 11.74 10.85
C PHE A 202 2.30 12.74 10.39
N TYR A 203 1.04 12.32 10.30
CA TYR A 203 -0.02 13.09 9.65
C TYR A 203 -1.30 13.20 10.47
N GLY A 204 -1.33 12.75 11.73
CA GLY A 204 -2.54 12.72 12.56
C GLY A 204 -3.21 14.09 12.75
N GLU A 205 -2.44 15.17 12.72
CA GLU A 205 -2.96 16.55 12.77
C GLU A 205 -3.73 16.96 11.50
N GLN A 206 -3.44 16.32 10.36
CA GLN A 206 -4.12 16.56 9.09
C GLN A 206 -5.35 15.69 8.91
N ILE A 207 -5.57 14.69 9.77
CA ILE A 207 -6.69 13.77 9.66
C ILE A 207 -7.95 14.42 10.22
N GLU A 208 -8.95 14.60 9.37
CA GLU A 208 -10.25 15.13 9.76
C GLU A 208 -11.09 14.06 10.43
N LYS A 209 -11.50 14.29 11.69
CA LYS A 209 -12.23 13.29 12.49
C LYS A 209 -13.50 12.79 11.79
N GLN A 210 -14.32 13.71 11.27
CA GLN A 210 -15.58 13.35 10.63
C GLN A 210 -15.34 12.55 9.34
N VAL A 211 -14.36 12.95 8.53
CA VAL A 211 -14.04 12.26 7.27
C VAL A 211 -13.53 10.85 7.53
N LEU A 212 -12.67 10.65 8.54
CA LEU A 212 -12.21 9.30 8.92
C LEU A 212 -13.36 8.44 9.44
N TYR A 213 -14.26 9.01 10.25
CA TYR A 213 -15.45 8.29 10.72
C TYR A 213 -16.33 7.85 9.54
N ASP A 214 -16.64 8.76 8.62
CA ASP A 214 -17.47 8.48 7.45
C ASP A 214 -16.81 7.44 6.52
N ALA A 215 -15.48 7.54 6.33
CA ALA A 215 -14.72 6.57 5.56
C ALA A 215 -14.73 5.18 6.21
N PHE A 216 -14.61 5.11 7.53
CA PHE A 216 -14.70 3.85 8.29
C PHE A 216 -16.10 3.22 8.18
N SER A 217 -17.16 4.02 8.37
CA SER A 217 -18.55 3.55 8.20
C SER A 217 -18.81 3.03 6.80
N ALA A 218 -18.40 3.77 5.76
CA ALA A 218 -18.57 3.38 4.38
C ALA A 218 -17.79 2.10 4.02
N THR A 219 -16.58 1.95 4.58
CA THR A 219 -15.77 0.73 4.45
C THR A 219 -16.46 -0.47 5.11
N CYS A 220 -17.01 -0.28 6.31
CA CYS A 220 -17.75 -1.33 7.03
C CYS A 220 -18.98 -1.79 6.25
N GLU A 221 -19.75 -0.84 5.70
CA GLU A 221 -20.91 -1.14 4.86
C GLU A 221 -20.52 -1.94 3.62
N LYS A 222 -19.49 -1.48 2.88
CA LYS A 222 -18.96 -2.19 1.72
C LYS A 222 -18.50 -3.60 2.09
N ARG A 223 -17.82 -3.78 3.22
CA ARG A 223 -17.30 -5.09 3.66
C ARG A 223 -18.34 -5.92 4.42
N LYS A 224 -19.58 -5.44 4.53
CA LYS A 224 -20.70 -6.09 5.24
C LYS A 224 -20.36 -6.46 6.68
N THR A 225 -19.59 -5.60 7.34
CA THR A 225 -19.24 -5.75 8.75
C THR A 225 -20.00 -4.74 9.59
N ILE A 226 -20.52 -5.17 10.73
CA ILE A 226 -21.26 -4.32 11.67
C ILE A 226 -20.51 -4.33 12.99
N PHE A 227 -20.10 -3.15 13.46
CA PHE A 227 -19.43 -2.99 14.74
C PHE A 227 -20.17 -1.94 15.56
N SER A 228 -20.59 -2.29 16.77
CA SER A 228 -20.93 -1.31 17.78
C SER A 228 -19.68 -0.67 18.38
N LYS A 229 -19.83 0.46 19.07
CA LYS A 229 -18.70 1.09 19.79
C LYS A 229 -18.10 0.16 20.85
N ASP A 230 -18.94 -0.66 21.48
CA ASP A 230 -18.50 -1.65 22.47
C ASP A 230 -17.74 -2.79 21.79
N ASP A 231 -18.18 -3.29 20.64
CA ASP A 231 -17.46 -4.33 19.88
C ASP A 231 -16.04 -3.88 19.50
N ILE A 232 -15.88 -2.63 19.04
CA ILE A 232 -14.58 -2.05 18.70
C ILE A 232 -13.68 -2.01 19.94
N LYS A 233 -14.21 -1.48 21.06
CA LYS A 233 -13.45 -1.33 22.30
C LYS A 233 -13.00 -2.68 22.87
N ASP A 234 -13.91 -3.63 22.95
CA ASP A 234 -13.64 -4.95 23.51
C ASP A 234 -12.65 -5.72 22.64
N THR A 235 -12.80 -5.63 21.31
CA THR A 235 -11.85 -6.27 20.37
C THR A 235 -10.44 -5.71 20.52
N LEU A 236 -10.30 -4.38 20.62
CA LEU A 236 -8.99 -3.75 20.78
C LEU A 236 -8.33 -4.10 22.11
N HIS A 237 -9.12 -4.16 23.19
CA HIS A 237 -8.63 -4.60 24.49
C HIS A 237 -8.14 -6.06 24.43
N LEU A 238 -8.91 -6.96 23.80
CA LEU A 238 -8.51 -8.35 23.62
C LEU A 238 -7.22 -8.47 22.80
N VAL A 239 -7.08 -7.71 21.71
CA VAL A 239 -5.88 -7.70 20.87
C VAL A 239 -4.66 -7.14 21.61
N SER A 240 -4.83 -6.10 22.43
CA SER A 240 -3.77 -5.54 23.27
C SER A 240 -3.21 -6.57 24.24
N ASP A 241 -4.09 -7.31 24.91
CA ASP A 241 -3.72 -8.19 26.02
C ASP A 241 -3.32 -9.61 25.57
N ASP A 242 -3.53 -9.91 24.29
CA ASP A 242 -3.19 -11.22 23.74
C ASP A 242 -1.67 -11.40 23.55
N LEU A 243 -1.12 -12.38 24.26
CA LEU A 243 0.31 -12.70 24.21
C LEU A 243 0.74 -13.21 22.84
N HIS A 244 -0.15 -13.89 22.10
CA HIS A 244 0.18 -14.40 20.77
C HIS A 244 0.34 -13.27 19.76
N MET A 245 -0.49 -12.22 19.82
CA MET A 245 -0.32 -11.01 19.03
C MET A 245 1.03 -10.33 19.30
N ALA A 246 1.45 -10.27 20.57
CA ALA A 246 2.77 -9.75 20.93
C ALA A 246 3.93 -10.59 20.34
N GLU A 247 3.81 -11.93 20.37
CA GLU A 247 4.77 -12.83 19.75
C GLU A 247 4.85 -12.65 18.23
N LEU A 248 3.69 -12.58 17.57
CA LEU A 248 3.61 -12.32 16.13
C LEU A 248 4.25 -10.97 15.80
N TRP A 249 4.07 -9.94 16.65
CA TRP A 249 4.69 -8.63 16.45
C TRP A 249 6.20 -8.72 16.52
N GLY A 250 6.75 -9.46 17.48
CA GLY A 250 8.18 -9.71 17.57
C GLY A 250 8.74 -10.41 16.31
N GLN A 251 7.97 -11.31 15.69
CA GLN A 251 8.37 -11.95 14.42
C GLN A 251 8.28 -10.98 13.24
N PHE A 252 7.21 -10.17 13.18
CA PHE A 252 7.02 -9.13 12.18
C PHE A 252 8.16 -8.11 12.23
N GLN A 253 8.50 -7.60 13.42
CA GLN A 253 9.60 -6.66 13.65
C GLN A 253 10.94 -7.20 13.16
N LYS A 254 11.27 -8.46 13.49
CA LYS A 254 12.53 -9.11 13.03
C LYS A 254 12.61 -9.24 11.51
N SER A 255 11.47 -9.43 10.84
CA SER A 255 11.40 -9.64 9.39
C SER A 255 11.33 -8.33 8.59
N ASN A 256 11.06 -7.21 9.25
CA ASN A 256 10.78 -5.92 8.60
C ASN A 256 11.72 -4.84 9.13
N PHE A 257 12.80 -4.57 8.40
CA PHE A 257 13.89 -3.67 8.81
C PHE A 257 13.46 -2.23 9.17
N TYR A 258 12.27 -1.79 8.72
CA TYR A 258 11.74 -0.44 8.92
C TYR A 258 10.94 -0.27 10.21
N VAL A 259 10.63 -1.37 10.91
CA VAL A 259 9.88 -1.31 12.18
C VAL A 259 10.76 -0.81 13.32
N GLY A 260 12.08 -1.03 13.23
CA GLY A 260 13.04 -0.62 14.26
C GLY A 260 12.78 -1.31 15.60
N ASP A 261 12.90 -0.56 16.69
CA ASP A 261 12.73 -1.06 18.07
C ASP A 261 11.31 -0.83 18.62
N LEU A 262 10.31 -0.60 17.75
CA LEU A 262 8.93 -0.35 18.18
C LEU A 262 8.33 -1.57 18.89
N GLU A 263 8.04 -1.41 20.18
CA GLU A 263 7.42 -2.44 21.00
C GLU A 263 5.91 -2.59 20.69
N TRP A 264 5.42 -3.83 20.75
CA TRP A 264 4.00 -4.14 20.51
C TRP A 264 3.08 -3.26 21.37
N LYS A 265 3.36 -3.18 22.68
CA LYS A 265 2.51 -2.44 23.61
C LYS A 265 2.39 -0.95 23.25
N SER A 266 3.50 -0.34 22.86
CA SER A 266 3.51 1.06 22.40
C SER A 266 2.68 1.27 21.13
N VAL A 267 2.75 0.33 20.18
CA VAL A 267 1.99 0.41 18.93
C VAL A 267 0.50 0.19 19.17
N ILE A 268 0.12 -0.88 19.89
CA ILE A 268 -1.29 -1.20 20.09
C ILE A 268 -1.98 -0.16 20.98
N ASP A 269 -1.33 0.35 22.03
CA ASP A 269 -1.90 1.41 22.87
C ASP A 269 -2.16 2.68 22.05
N TYR A 270 -1.23 3.03 21.16
CA TYR A 270 -1.41 4.18 20.27
C TYR A 270 -2.54 3.97 19.26
N VAL A 271 -2.60 2.80 18.63
CA VAL A 271 -3.65 2.43 17.68
C VAL A 271 -5.02 2.41 18.37
N GLU A 272 -5.12 1.83 19.56
CA GLU A 272 -6.35 1.78 20.36
C GLU A 272 -6.83 3.19 20.73
N ASN A 273 -5.93 4.03 21.26
CA ASN A 273 -6.27 5.41 21.60
C ASN A 273 -6.69 6.23 20.38
N THR A 274 -6.05 5.98 19.23
CA THR A 274 -6.44 6.59 17.97
C THR A 274 -7.85 6.16 17.57
N MET A 275 -8.14 4.86 17.52
CA MET A 275 -9.46 4.37 17.12
C MET A 275 -10.54 4.88 18.08
N LYS A 276 -10.29 4.92 19.39
CA LYS A 276 -11.20 5.54 20.36
C LYS A 276 -11.44 7.02 20.06
N LYS A 277 -10.40 7.79 19.76
CA LYS A 277 -10.53 9.23 19.48
C LYS A 277 -11.34 9.50 18.21
N TYR A 278 -11.19 8.68 17.17
CA TYR A 278 -11.74 8.97 15.84
C TYR A 278 -13.04 8.21 15.52
N LEU A 279 -13.23 7.00 16.07
CA LEU A 279 -14.38 6.14 15.78
C LEU A 279 -15.46 6.15 16.88
N MET A 280 -15.16 6.75 18.04
CA MET A 280 -16.10 6.90 19.16
C MET A 280 -16.44 8.38 19.43
#